data_AF-A0A6P8H2S1-F1
#
_entry.id   AF-A0A6P8H2S1-F1
#
_cell.length_a   1.000
_cell.length_b   1.000
_cell.length_c   1.000
_cell.angle_alpha   90.00
_cell.angle_beta   90.00
_cell.angle_gamma   90.00
#
_symmetry.space_group_name_H-M   'P 1'
#
loop_
_entity.id
_entity.type
_entity.pdbx_description
1 polymer ?
#
loop_
_entity_poly.entity_id
_entity_poly.type
_entity_poly.pdbx_seq_one_letter_code
_entity_poly.pdbx_strand_id
1 'polypeptide(L)'
;MALSYVLETPVSGFNFENSTRDARLESLLGDLKVKAPKPLKTGTTIAGVVCKDGVVLGADTRATSSEVVADKMCAKIHYIAPNIYCCGAGTAADTEKTTDLLSSNLTIFSMNSGRNPRLVMAANILQEMLFRYKGQIGAHLILGGVDCTGSHLYIVGPYGDLDKVPYLAMGSGDLAAMGIMEDRFKPNMETEDAKILVRDAIHAGIMSDLGSGNNIDICVITGEGVDYIRPYQESEYKDMRQRKYKYKPGTTAVLGENVIPLEMQLVEEIVQQMDTA
;
A
#
# COMPACT_ATOMS: atom_id res chain seq x y z
N MET A 1 21.33 38.37 -10.78
CA MET A 1 21.97 37.62 -9.68
C MET A 1 20.95 36.62 -9.17
N ALA A 2 21.18 35.33 -9.39
CA ALA A 2 20.32 34.28 -8.88
C ALA A 2 20.47 34.26 -7.35
N LEU A 3 19.37 34.49 -6.63
CA LEU A 3 19.34 34.31 -5.18
C LEU A 3 19.62 32.83 -4.90
N SER A 4 20.72 32.56 -4.21
CA SER A 4 21.01 31.25 -3.64
C SER A 4 19.87 30.89 -2.70
N TYR A 5 18.99 29.98 -3.13
CA TYR A 5 18.10 29.28 -2.22
C TYR A 5 18.98 28.38 -1.35
N VAL A 6 19.54 28.95 -0.30
CA VAL A 6 20.03 28.17 0.82
C VAL A 6 18.78 27.48 1.36
N LEU A 7 18.73 26.16 1.22
CA LEU A 7 17.77 25.33 1.93
C LEU A 7 18.05 25.51 3.42
N GLU A 8 17.43 26.52 4.03
CA GLU A 8 17.43 26.67 5.49
C GLU A 8 16.81 25.41 6.06
N THR A 9 17.61 24.65 6.82
CA THR A 9 17.10 23.48 7.52
C THR A 9 16.04 23.98 8.51
N PRO A 10 14.79 23.49 8.41
CA PRO A 10 13.73 23.98 9.28
C PRO A 10 14.10 23.76 10.73
N VAL A 11 13.76 24.74 11.57
CA VAL A 11 14.01 24.71 13.02
C VAL A 11 13.38 23.45 13.62
N SER A 12 14.08 22.81 14.56
CA SER A 12 13.57 21.61 15.24
C SER A 12 12.23 21.90 15.93
N GLY A 13 11.17 21.25 15.50
CA GLY A 13 9.82 21.45 16.01
C GLY A 13 8.77 21.04 14.99
N PHE A 14 7.49 21.13 15.36
CA PHE A 14 6.40 20.89 14.43
C PHE A 14 6.25 22.08 13.46
N ASN A 15 6.61 21.91 12.19
CA ASN A 15 6.37 22.92 11.14
C ASN A 15 5.02 22.65 10.45
N PHE A 16 4.07 23.56 10.67
CA PHE A 16 2.73 23.56 10.04
C PHE A 16 2.53 24.72 9.07
N GLU A 17 3.61 25.33 8.57
CA GLU A 17 3.54 26.49 7.67
C GLU A 17 2.79 26.15 6.40
N ASN A 18 3.00 24.96 5.84
CA ASN A 18 2.25 24.50 4.66
C ASN A 18 0.76 24.34 4.94
N SER A 19 0.40 23.70 6.06
CA SER A 19 -1.00 23.53 6.48
C SER A 19 -1.68 24.89 6.72
N THR A 20 -0.95 25.84 7.32
CA THR A 20 -1.44 27.19 7.60
C THR A 20 -1.55 28.02 6.32
N ARG A 21 -0.59 27.87 5.40
CA ARG A 21 -0.60 28.47 4.06
C ARG A 21 -1.80 27.97 3.26
N ASP A 22 -2.05 26.66 3.26
CA ASP A 22 -3.17 26.05 2.55
C ASP A 22 -4.51 26.51 3.13
N ALA A 23 -4.66 26.55 4.45
CA ALA A 23 -5.86 27.10 5.10
C ALA A 23 -6.11 28.58 4.74
N ARG A 24 -5.05 29.40 4.69
CA ARG A 24 -5.15 30.80 4.24
C ARG A 24 -5.51 30.91 2.75
N LEU A 25 -4.92 30.06 1.91
CA LEU A 25 -5.24 30.03 0.48
C LEU A 25 -6.68 29.61 0.24
N GLU A 26 -7.18 28.60 0.96
CA GLU A 26 -8.60 28.21 0.89
C GLU A 26 -9.53 29.36 1.32
N SER A 27 -9.17 30.10 2.38
CA SER A 27 -9.91 31.30 2.79
C SER A 27 -9.91 32.40 1.74
N LEU A 28 -8.80 32.64 1.04
CA LEU A 28 -8.67 33.69 0.02
C LEU A 28 -9.29 33.28 -1.32
N LEU A 29 -9.17 32.00 -1.68
CA LEU A 29 -9.65 31.44 -2.96
C LEU A 29 -11.11 31.01 -2.92
N GLY A 30 -11.69 30.88 -1.72
CA GLY A 30 -13.13 30.65 -1.52
C GLY A 30 -13.99 31.72 -2.19
N ASP A 31 -13.57 32.98 -2.13
CA ASP A 31 -14.23 34.11 -2.80
C ASP A 31 -14.09 34.07 -4.33
N LEU A 32 -13.05 33.41 -4.85
CA LEU A 32 -12.76 33.25 -6.28
C LEU A 32 -13.31 31.95 -6.89
N LYS A 33 -14.06 31.14 -6.12
CA LYS A 33 -14.58 29.81 -6.51
C LYS A 33 -13.52 28.80 -6.96
N VAL A 34 -12.23 29.04 -6.67
CA VAL A 34 -11.16 28.09 -6.96
C VAL A 34 -11.05 27.12 -5.78
N LYS A 35 -11.47 25.87 -5.98
CA LYS A 35 -11.41 24.83 -4.95
C LYS A 35 -10.01 24.21 -4.91
N ALA A 36 -9.51 23.95 -3.71
CA ALA A 36 -8.30 23.17 -3.54
C ALA A 36 -8.45 21.77 -4.18
N PRO A 37 -7.39 21.24 -4.80
CA PRO A 37 -7.41 19.88 -5.32
C PRO A 37 -7.65 18.91 -4.16
N LYS A 38 -8.65 18.03 -4.31
CA LYS A 38 -8.94 17.01 -3.31
C LYS A 38 -7.99 15.84 -3.48
N PRO A 39 -7.48 15.25 -2.39
CA PRO A 39 -6.73 14.01 -2.48
C PRO A 39 -7.61 12.92 -3.12
N LEU A 40 -7.07 12.24 -4.13
CA LEU A 40 -7.74 11.13 -4.79
C LEU A 40 -7.72 9.93 -3.84
N LYS A 41 -8.89 9.49 -3.43
CA LYS A 41 -9.06 8.25 -2.68
C LYS A 41 -9.22 7.10 -3.66
N THR A 42 -8.55 6.00 -3.40
CA THR A 42 -8.76 4.75 -4.11
C THR A 42 -9.83 3.96 -3.37
N GLY A 43 -10.75 3.35 -4.11
CA GLY A 43 -11.58 2.28 -3.57
C GLY A 43 -10.71 1.06 -3.26
N THR A 44 -10.93 0.41 -2.11
CA THR A 44 -10.05 -0.65 -1.60
C THR A 44 -10.76 -1.47 -0.54
N THR A 45 -10.50 -2.78 -0.51
CA THR A 45 -10.84 -3.64 0.64
C THR A 45 -9.57 -4.33 1.10
N ILE A 46 -9.23 -4.13 2.38
CA ILE A 46 -8.13 -4.82 3.05
C ILE A 46 -8.64 -5.48 4.32
N ALA A 47 -8.03 -6.60 4.69
CA ALA A 47 -8.49 -7.48 5.75
C ALA A 47 -7.29 -8.11 6.47
N GLY A 48 -7.47 -8.43 7.75
CA GLY A 48 -6.47 -9.16 8.52
C GLY A 48 -7.10 -10.02 9.60
N VAL A 49 -6.46 -11.14 9.91
CA VAL A 49 -6.84 -12.04 11.02
C VAL A 49 -5.60 -12.60 11.71
N VAL A 50 -5.65 -12.70 13.03
CA VAL A 50 -4.67 -13.44 13.83
C VAL A 50 -5.05 -14.92 13.84
N CYS A 51 -4.15 -15.77 13.36
CA CYS A 51 -4.30 -17.22 13.44
C CYS A 51 -3.38 -17.79 14.53
N LYS A 52 -3.49 -19.10 14.77
CA LYS A 52 -2.72 -19.81 15.81
C LYS A 52 -1.20 -19.64 15.66
N ASP A 53 -0.70 -19.73 14.43
CA ASP A 53 0.74 -19.73 14.14
C ASP A 53 1.26 -18.39 13.61
N GLY A 54 0.39 -17.37 13.50
CA GLY A 54 0.73 -16.16 12.77
C GLY A 54 -0.39 -15.15 12.56
N VAL A 55 -0.24 -14.36 11.49
CA VAL A 55 -1.21 -13.38 11.01
C VAL A 55 -1.38 -13.56 9.51
N VAL A 56 -2.62 -13.49 9.04
CA VAL A 56 -2.94 -13.48 7.61
C VAL A 56 -3.50 -12.11 7.25
N LEU A 57 -2.89 -11.46 6.27
CA LEU A 57 -3.33 -10.21 5.68
C LEU A 57 -3.84 -10.45 4.26
N GLY A 58 -4.84 -9.70 3.83
CA GLY A 58 -5.39 -9.79 2.48
C GLY A 58 -5.80 -8.43 1.94
N ALA A 59 -5.72 -8.30 0.61
CA ALA A 59 -6.07 -7.09 -0.11
C ALA A 59 -6.57 -7.41 -1.51
N ASP A 60 -7.45 -6.55 -2.05
CA ASP A 60 -7.78 -6.54 -3.47
C ASP A 60 -6.72 -5.78 -4.30
N THR A 61 -6.68 -5.99 -5.61
CA THR A 61 -5.64 -5.39 -6.48
C THR A 61 -6.09 -4.20 -7.33
N ARG A 62 -7.34 -3.74 -7.18
CA ARG A 62 -7.85 -2.57 -7.91
C ARG A 62 -7.42 -1.26 -7.25
N ALA A 63 -6.97 -0.30 -8.05
CA ALA A 63 -6.84 1.09 -7.63
C ALA A 63 -7.67 1.99 -8.55
N THR A 64 -8.56 2.80 -7.98
CA THR A 64 -9.41 3.73 -8.74
C THR A 64 -8.88 5.15 -8.66
N SER A 65 -9.02 5.90 -9.75
CA SER A 65 -8.95 7.36 -9.76
C SER A 65 -10.38 7.87 -9.91
N SER A 66 -11.01 8.16 -8.78
CA SER A 66 -12.45 8.43 -8.71
C SER A 66 -13.26 7.24 -9.27
N GLU A 67 -14.03 7.44 -10.35
CA GLU A 67 -14.92 6.43 -10.94
C GLU A 67 -14.21 5.49 -11.94
N VAL A 68 -12.95 5.78 -12.28
CA VAL A 68 -12.20 5.01 -13.29
C VAL A 68 -11.18 4.12 -12.61
N VAL A 69 -11.11 2.85 -13.02
CA VAL A 69 -10.04 1.94 -12.60
C VAL A 69 -8.73 2.39 -13.25
N ALA A 70 -7.80 2.90 -12.43
CA ALA A 70 -6.49 3.36 -12.85
C ALA A 70 -5.49 2.21 -12.96
N ASP A 71 -5.53 1.28 -12.01
CA ASP A 71 -4.71 0.06 -12.01
C ASP A 71 -5.55 -1.15 -11.60
N LYS A 72 -5.30 -2.28 -12.27
CA LYS A 72 -5.95 -3.58 -12.03
C LYS A 72 -5.09 -4.52 -11.18
N MET A 73 -3.79 -4.23 -11.03
CA MET A 73 -2.81 -5.08 -10.36
C MET A 73 -1.94 -4.26 -9.39
N CYS A 74 -2.56 -3.37 -8.62
CA CYS A 74 -1.91 -2.55 -7.60
C CYS A 74 -1.57 -3.38 -6.36
N ALA A 75 -0.41 -3.12 -5.74
CA ALA A 75 0.01 -3.79 -4.51
C ALA A 75 -0.34 -2.93 -3.29
N LYS A 76 -1.10 -3.51 -2.35
CA LYS A 76 -1.55 -2.79 -1.14
C LYS A 76 -0.98 -3.37 0.15
N ILE A 77 -0.35 -4.54 0.07
CA ILE A 77 0.38 -5.17 1.16
C ILE A 77 1.85 -4.76 1.01
N HIS A 78 2.30 -3.86 1.88
CA HIS A 78 3.63 -3.28 1.88
C HIS A 78 4.54 -4.02 2.86
N TYR A 79 5.77 -4.28 2.40
CA TYR A 79 6.84 -4.80 3.25
C TYR A 79 7.30 -3.72 4.23
N ILE A 80 7.40 -4.07 5.52
CA ILE A 80 7.96 -3.18 6.54
C ILE A 80 9.27 -3.73 7.08
N ALA A 81 9.25 -4.98 7.53
CA ALA A 81 10.40 -5.71 8.06
C ALA A 81 10.22 -7.21 7.77
N PRO A 82 11.24 -8.07 7.98
CA PRO A 82 11.14 -9.50 7.67
C PRO A 82 9.97 -10.22 8.37
N ASN A 83 9.51 -9.70 9.51
CA ASN A 83 8.44 -10.24 10.33
C ASN A 83 7.19 -9.34 10.41
N ILE A 84 7.13 -8.25 9.63
CA ILE A 84 6.07 -7.22 9.69
C ILE A 84 5.67 -6.77 8.29
N TYR A 85 4.37 -6.82 8.01
CA TYR A 85 3.78 -6.24 6.80
C TYR A 85 2.64 -5.30 7.17
N CYS A 86 2.32 -4.39 6.25
CA CYS A 86 1.30 -3.38 6.46
C CYS A 86 0.39 -3.29 5.24
N CYS A 87 -0.93 -3.37 5.43
CA CYS A 87 -1.89 -3.09 4.36
C CYS A 87 -2.31 -1.62 4.41
N GLY A 88 -2.30 -0.95 3.26
CA GLY A 88 -2.71 0.44 3.11
C GLY A 88 -4.10 0.61 2.51
N ALA A 89 -4.92 1.47 3.11
CA ALA A 89 -6.17 1.99 2.56
C ALA A 89 -6.26 3.52 2.70
N GLY A 90 -7.10 4.15 1.88
CA GLY A 90 -7.29 5.61 1.86
C GLY A 90 -6.55 6.27 0.69
N THR A 91 -5.75 7.30 0.96
CA THR A 91 -4.96 7.95 -0.08
C THR A 91 -3.72 7.11 -0.38
N ALA A 92 -3.65 6.53 -1.58
CA ALA A 92 -2.58 5.57 -1.94
C ALA A 92 -1.15 6.13 -1.78
N ALA A 93 -0.92 7.39 -2.15
CA ALA A 93 0.39 8.02 -2.01
C ALA A 93 0.78 8.22 -0.54
N ASP A 94 -0.18 8.56 0.31
CA ASP A 94 0.04 8.74 1.75
C ASP A 94 0.39 7.41 2.40
N THR A 95 -0.31 6.34 2.05
CA THR A 95 -0.02 5.00 2.59
C THR A 95 1.37 4.54 2.18
N GLU A 96 1.72 4.66 0.90
CA GLU A 96 3.02 4.23 0.38
C GLU A 96 4.18 4.96 1.07
N LYS A 97 4.13 6.30 1.10
CA LYS A 97 5.24 7.09 1.68
C LYS A 97 5.33 6.94 3.20
N THR A 98 4.19 6.74 3.87
CA THR A 98 4.17 6.47 5.31
C THR A 98 4.79 5.09 5.62
N THR A 99 4.46 4.07 4.84
CA THR A 99 5.05 2.72 5.00
C THR A 99 6.53 2.68 4.63
N ASP A 100 6.96 3.41 3.60
CA ASP A 100 8.37 3.51 3.19
C ASP A 100 9.23 4.12 4.31
N LEU A 101 8.75 5.24 4.90
CA LEU A 101 9.43 5.90 6.01
C LEU A 101 9.53 4.97 7.22
N LEU A 102 8.45 4.26 7.54
CA LEU A 102 8.42 3.29 8.62
C LEU A 102 9.44 2.18 8.39
N SER A 103 9.45 1.57 7.19
CA SER A 103 10.38 0.50 6.84
C SER A 103 11.84 0.96 6.95
N SER A 104 12.14 2.18 6.49
CA SER A 104 13.48 2.77 6.62
C SER A 104 13.92 2.91 8.09
N ASN A 105 13.05 3.48 8.95
CA ASN A 105 13.34 3.64 10.38
C ASN A 105 13.57 2.30 11.09
N LEU A 106 12.75 1.29 10.80
CA LEU A 106 12.92 -0.04 11.40
C LEU A 106 14.14 -0.79 10.85
N THR A 107 14.51 -0.55 9.60
CA THR A 107 15.73 -1.11 9.01
C THR A 107 16.96 -0.55 9.73
N ILE A 108 17.01 0.76 9.98
CA ILE A 108 18.07 1.39 10.78
C ILE A 108 18.14 0.79 12.18
N PHE A 109 16.99 0.63 12.85
CA PHE A 109 16.93 -0.03 14.15
C PHE A 109 17.47 -1.47 14.11
N SER A 110 17.07 -2.23 13.10
CA SER A 110 17.46 -3.65 12.96
C SER A 110 18.96 -3.79 12.71
N MET A 111 19.54 -2.92 11.88
CA MET A 111 20.99 -2.87 11.63
C MET A 111 21.78 -2.49 12.88
N ASN A 112 21.30 -1.52 13.66
CA ASN A 112 21.98 -1.06 14.88
C ASN A 112 21.88 -2.06 16.04
N SER A 113 20.72 -2.70 16.19
CA SER A 113 20.45 -3.62 17.31
C SER A 113 20.83 -5.08 17.01
N GLY A 114 20.97 -5.43 15.73
CA GLY A 114 21.12 -6.82 15.28
C GLY A 114 19.91 -7.70 15.59
N ARG A 115 18.72 -7.10 15.79
CA ARG A 115 17.49 -7.80 16.20
C ARG A 115 16.32 -7.41 15.32
N ASN A 116 15.37 -8.33 15.16
CA ASN A 116 14.12 -8.05 14.47
C ASN A 116 13.28 -7.03 15.26
N PRO A 117 12.61 -6.09 14.57
CA PRO A 117 11.76 -5.10 15.22
C PRO A 117 10.50 -5.74 15.79
N ARG A 118 9.99 -5.15 16.87
CA ARG A 118 8.70 -5.53 17.47
C ARG A 118 7.56 -4.75 16.83
N LEU A 119 6.36 -5.33 16.78
CA LEU A 119 5.22 -4.66 16.17
C LEU A 119 4.83 -3.38 16.90
N VAL A 120 4.96 -3.36 18.23
CA VAL A 120 4.66 -2.18 19.05
C VAL A 120 5.54 -0.98 18.67
N MET A 121 6.79 -1.22 18.25
CA MET A 121 7.67 -0.14 17.80
C MET A 121 7.13 0.49 16.52
N ALA A 122 6.71 -0.35 15.58
CA ALA A 122 6.15 0.11 14.31
C ALA A 122 4.83 0.88 14.52
N ALA A 123 3.95 0.36 15.37
CA ALA A 123 2.70 1.00 15.75
C ALA A 123 2.92 2.38 16.39
N ASN A 124 3.86 2.51 17.33
CA ASN A 124 4.15 3.77 18.01
C ASN A 124 4.73 4.83 17.05
N ILE A 125 5.63 4.45 16.14
CA ILE A 125 6.18 5.36 15.13
C ILE A 125 5.06 5.90 14.23
N LEU A 126 4.18 5.02 13.76
CA LEU A 126 3.04 5.41 12.93
C LEU A 126 2.06 6.31 13.69
N GLN A 127 1.70 5.94 14.92
CA GLN A 127 0.80 6.71 15.76
C GLN A 127 1.34 8.14 15.99
N GLU A 128 2.61 8.28 16.38
CA GLU A 128 3.21 9.60 16.62
C GLU A 128 3.26 10.44 15.34
N MET A 129 3.65 9.82 14.22
CA MET A 129 3.71 10.48 12.92
C MET A 129 2.32 10.95 12.46
N LEU A 130 1.31 10.08 12.48
CA LEU A 130 -0.02 10.42 11.99
C LEU A 130 -0.72 11.43 12.91
N PHE A 131 -0.56 11.29 14.23
CA PHE A 131 -1.06 12.28 15.20
C PHE A 131 -0.42 13.66 14.98
N ARG A 132 0.89 13.70 14.67
CA ARG A 132 1.61 14.94 14.36
C ARG A 132 0.99 15.69 13.20
N TYR A 133 0.51 15.00 12.16
CA TYR A 133 -0.15 15.61 11.01
C TYR A 133 -1.67 15.78 11.17
N LYS A 134 -2.25 15.42 12.33
CA LYS A 134 -3.66 15.67 12.69
C LYS A 134 -4.67 15.25 11.60
N GLY A 135 -4.47 14.10 10.98
CA GLY A 135 -5.35 13.56 9.94
C GLY A 135 -5.18 14.16 8.54
N GLN A 136 -4.16 14.99 8.31
CA GLN A 136 -3.85 15.47 6.96
C GLN A 136 -3.27 14.38 6.05
N ILE A 137 -2.59 13.39 6.64
CA ILE A 137 -2.14 12.18 5.96
C ILE A 137 -3.30 11.18 6.02
N GLY A 138 -3.92 10.90 4.88
CA GLY A 138 -5.13 10.07 4.76
C GLY A 138 -4.86 8.57 4.73
N ALA A 139 -3.90 8.09 5.52
CA ALA A 139 -3.49 6.70 5.57
C ALA A 139 -4.28 5.93 6.65
N HIS A 140 -4.98 4.88 6.24
CA HIS A 140 -5.58 3.89 7.14
C HIS A 140 -4.78 2.61 6.98
N LEU A 141 -4.17 2.14 8.06
CA LEU A 141 -3.16 1.09 8.00
C LEU A 141 -3.59 -0.10 8.85
N ILE A 142 -3.44 -1.30 8.29
CA ILE A 142 -3.50 -2.56 9.02
C ILE A 142 -2.09 -3.07 9.17
N LEU A 143 -1.56 -3.06 10.40
CA LEU A 143 -0.22 -3.53 10.69
C LEU A 143 -0.29 -4.94 11.30
N GLY A 144 0.28 -5.91 10.59
CA GLY A 144 0.26 -7.31 10.99
C GLY A 144 1.65 -7.93 11.00
N GLY A 145 1.87 -8.86 11.92
CA GLY A 145 3.15 -9.53 12.02
C GLY A 145 3.34 -10.34 13.30
N VAL A 146 4.51 -10.97 13.38
CA VAL A 146 4.87 -11.88 14.46
C VAL A 146 6.16 -11.38 15.11
N ASP A 147 6.15 -11.22 16.42
CA ASP A 147 7.34 -10.87 17.18
C ASP A 147 7.60 -11.86 18.32
N CYS A 148 8.63 -11.60 19.13
CA CYS A 148 9.00 -12.49 20.24
C CYS A 148 7.92 -12.63 21.32
N THR A 149 6.88 -11.79 21.31
CA THR A 149 5.73 -11.86 22.23
C THR A 149 4.51 -12.55 21.61
N GLY A 150 4.54 -12.83 20.32
CA GLY A 150 3.49 -13.53 19.58
C GLY A 150 3.02 -12.78 18.34
N SER A 151 1.88 -13.23 17.81
CA SER A 151 1.20 -12.65 16.66
C SER A 151 0.34 -11.47 17.09
N HIS A 152 0.51 -10.33 16.44
CA HIS A 152 -0.30 -9.14 16.73
C HIS A 152 -0.82 -8.50 15.44
N LEU A 153 -1.98 -7.88 15.57
CA LEU A 153 -2.64 -7.17 14.51
C LEU A 153 -3.16 -5.85 15.08
N TYR A 154 -2.75 -4.75 14.44
CA TYR A 154 -3.06 -3.39 14.85
C TYR A 154 -3.76 -2.63 13.74
N ILE A 155 -4.68 -1.76 14.14
CA ILE A 155 -5.28 -0.74 13.30
C ILE A 155 -4.58 0.58 13.62
N VAL A 156 -4.10 1.29 12.61
CA VAL A 156 -3.61 2.65 12.78
C VAL A 156 -4.42 3.58 11.89
N GLY A 157 -5.18 4.48 12.52
CA GLY A 157 -5.97 5.48 11.82
C GLY A 157 -5.19 6.77 11.54
N PRO A 158 -5.69 7.61 10.63
CA PRO A 158 -5.01 8.83 10.18
C PRO A 158 -4.88 9.88 11.29
N TYR A 159 -5.66 9.76 12.38
CA TYR A 159 -5.59 10.66 13.53
C TYR A 159 -4.62 10.17 14.61
N GLY A 160 -3.92 9.05 14.38
CA GLY A 160 -3.05 8.43 15.37
C GLY A 160 -3.79 7.59 16.41
N ASP A 161 -5.06 7.26 16.14
CA ASP A 161 -5.76 6.20 16.85
C ASP A 161 -5.11 4.84 16.58
N LEU A 162 -5.04 4.01 17.62
CA LEU A 162 -4.37 2.72 17.60
C LEU A 162 -5.21 1.71 18.37
N ASP A 163 -5.64 0.66 17.69
CA ASP A 163 -6.40 -0.43 18.29
C ASP A 163 -5.75 -1.78 17.99
N LYS A 164 -5.79 -2.68 18.97
CA LYS A 164 -5.33 -4.08 18.83
C LYS A 164 -6.53 -5.01 18.77
N VAL A 165 -6.66 -5.78 17.70
CA VAL A 165 -7.84 -6.61 17.46
C VAL A 165 -7.46 -7.98 16.88
N PRO A 166 -8.29 -9.02 17.08
CA PRO A 166 -8.01 -10.36 16.55
C PRO A 166 -8.27 -10.49 15.04
N TYR A 167 -9.16 -9.67 14.50
CA TYR A 167 -9.45 -9.56 13.06
C TYR A 167 -9.96 -8.15 12.76
N LEU A 168 -9.83 -7.73 11.51
CA LEU A 168 -10.43 -6.49 11.03
C LEU A 168 -10.54 -6.45 9.51
N ALA A 169 -11.36 -5.51 9.03
CA ALA A 169 -11.37 -5.05 7.65
C ALA A 169 -11.36 -3.52 7.62
N MET A 170 -10.73 -2.94 6.60
CA MET A 170 -10.66 -1.49 6.37
C MET A 170 -10.80 -1.19 4.87
N GLY A 171 -11.15 0.05 4.55
CA GLY A 171 -11.34 0.53 3.18
C GLY A 171 -12.81 0.78 2.85
N SER A 172 -13.15 0.89 1.57
CA SER A 172 -14.52 1.17 1.11
C SER A 172 -15.43 -0.06 1.13
N GLY A 173 -14.89 -1.26 1.00
CA GLY A 173 -15.64 -2.53 1.09
C GLY A 173 -15.52 -3.22 2.45
N ASP A 174 -15.11 -2.48 3.48
CA ASP A 174 -14.88 -2.98 4.84
C ASP A 174 -16.13 -3.61 5.47
N LEU A 175 -17.30 -3.00 5.31
CA LEU A 175 -18.56 -3.48 5.89
C LEU A 175 -18.95 -4.87 5.37
N ALA A 176 -18.77 -5.12 4.07
CA ALA A 176 -19.06 -6.41 3.47
C ALA A 176 -18.04 -7.48 3.92
N ALA A 177 -16.76 -7.12 3.99
CA ALA A 177 -15.71 -7.99 4.50
C ALA A 177 -15.93 -8.35 5.99
N MET A 178 -16.30 -7.35 6.80
CA MET A 178 -16.58 -7.53 8.22
C MET A 178 -17.76 -8.47 8.45
N GLY A 179 -18.81 -8.41 7.62
CA GLY A 179 -19.95 -9.33 7.72
C GLY A 179 -19.55 -10.81 7.61
N ILE A 180 -18.58 -11.13 6.73
CA ILE A 180 -18.04 -12.50 6.61
C ILE A 180 -17.12 -12.85 7.78
N MET A 181 -16.30 -11.90 8.23
CA MET A 181 -15.41 -12.12 9.38
C MET A 181 -16.20 -12.40 10.65
N GLU A 182 -17.21 -11.60 10.96
CA GLU A 182 -18.06 -11.77 12.14
C GLU A 182 -18.82 -13.11 12.14
N ASP A 183 -19.29 -13.58 10.97
CA ASP A 183 -20.02 -14.85 10.85
C ASP A 183 -19.12 -16.08 11.09
N ARG A 184 -17.88 -16.04 10.61
CA ARG A 184 -17.04 -17.25 10.48
C ARG A 184 -15.79 -17.27 11.34
N PHE A 185 -15.40 -16.14 11.93
CA PHE A 185 -14.20 -16.05 12.76
C PHE A 185 -14.29 -16.98 13.97
N LYS A 186 -13.18 -17.66 14.26
CA LYS A 186 -12.99 -18.45 15.48
C LYS A 186 -11.63 -18.10 16.09
N PRO A 187 -11.52 -18.04 17.42
CA PRO A 187 -10.22 -17.92 18.07
C PRO A 187 -9.33 -19.11 17.72
N ASN A 188 -8.03 -18.87 17.50
CA ASN A 188 -7.01 -19.90 17.23
C ASN A 188 -7.31 -20.78 15.99
N MET A 189 -7.80 -20.19 14.91
CA MET A 189 -7.94 -20.88 13.63
C MET A 189 -6.59 -21.35 13.09
N GLU A 190 -6.62 -22.48 12.38
CA GLU A 190 -5.47 -22.97 11.61
C GLU A 190 -5.20 -22.03 10.43
N THR A 191 -3.94 -21.96 9.99
CA THR A 191 -3.48 -20.97 9.00
C THR A 191 -4.20 -21.10 7.65
N GLU A 192 -4.51 -22.31 7.20
CA GLU A 192 -5.27 -22.51 5.95
C GLU A 192 -6.74 -22.05 6.06
N ASP A 193 -7.39 -22.29 7.20
CA ASP A 193 -8.75 -21.80 7.44
C ASP A 193 -8.77 -20.26 7.50
N ALA A 194 -7.74 -19.65 8.09
CA ALA A 194 -7.56 -18.21 8.13
C ALA A 194 -7.36 -17.60 6.73
N LYS A 195 -6.60 -18.26 5.84
CA LYS A 195 -6.45 -17.83 4.43
C LYS A 195 -7.79 -17.85 3.70
N ILE A 196 -8.58 -18.91 3.90
CA ILE A 196 -9.92 -19.03 3.29
C ILE A 196 -10.85 -17.93 3.82
N LEU A 197 -10.82 -17.65 5.14
CA LEU A 197 -11.63 -16.60 5.75
C LEU A 197 -11.29 -15.23 5.16
N VAL A 198 -10.00 -14.88 5.08
CA VAL A 198 -9.54 -13.60 4.53
C VAL A 198 -9.89 -13.50 3.04
N ARG A 199 -9.68 -14.56 2.27
CA ARG A 199 -10.11 -14.63 0.86
C ARG A 199 -11.59 -14.29 0.72
N ASP A 200 -12.45 -14.96 1.49
CA ASP A 200 -13.90 -14.78 1.41
C ASP A 200 -14.34 -13.38 1.85
N ALA A 201 -13.70 -12.82 2.88
CA ALA A 201 -13.95 -11.45 3.32
C ALA A 201 -13.60 -10.44 2.22
N ILE A 202 -12.42 -10.54 1.61
CA ILE A 202 -12.03 -9.67 0.48
C ILE A 202 -12.95 -9.89 -0.71
N HIS A 203 -13.31 -11.13 -1.03
CA HIS A 203 -14.20 -11.44 -2.14
C HIS A 203 -15.59 -10.82 -1.96
N ALA A 204 -16.14 -10.84 -0.73
CA ALA A 204 -17.39 -10.15 -0.41
C ALA A 204 -17.27 -8.63 -0.61
N GLY A 205 -16.14 -8.04 -0.23
CA GLY A 205 -15.82 -6.64 -0.53
C GLY A 205 -15.78 -6.36 -2.04
N ILE A 206 -15.08 -7.20 -2.81
CA ILE A 206 -15.00 -7.10 -4.28
C ILE A 206 -16.38 -7.14 -4.95
N MET A 207 -17.28 -8.00 -4.48
CA MET A 207 -18.61 -8.15 -5.09
C MET A 207 -19.61 -7.08 -4.64
N SER A 208 -19.35 -6.40 -3.51
CA SER A 208 -20.30 -5.46 -2.90
C SER A 208 -19.86 -4.00 -3.00
N ASP A 209 -18.58 -3.72 -3.26
CA ASP A 209 -18.00 -2.38 -3.37
C ASP A 209 -17.50 -2.10 -4.79
N LEU A 210 -17.91 -0.96 -5.37
CA LEU A 210 -17.49 -0.52 -6.70
C LEU A 210 -15.99 -0.20 -6.77
N GLY A 211 -15.47 0.30 -5.66
CA GLY A 211 -14.09 0.73 -5.50
C GLY A 211 -13.09 -0.44 -5.47
N SER A 212 -13.55 -1.60 -5.04
CA SER A 212 -12.73 -2.80 -4.87
C SER A 212 -12.87 -3.75 -6.05
N GLY A 213 -11.84 -4.57 -6.32
CA GLY A 213 -11.96 -5.60 -7.35
C GLY A 213 -10.67 -6.23 -7.83
N ASN A 214 -10.81 -6.97 -8.93
CA ASN A 214 -9.76 -7.71 -9.61
C ASN A 214 -9.28 -8.92 -8.80
N ASN A 215 -7.98 -9.05 -8.53
CA ASN A 215 -7.43 -10.23 -7.90
C ASN A 215 -7.43 -10.06 -6.37
N ILE A 216 -7.21 -11.16 -5.67
CA ILE A 216 -7.01 -11.18 -4.22
C ILE A 216 -5.58 -11.59 -3.95
N ASP A 217 -4.88 -10.77 -3.17
CA ASP A 217 -3.54 -11.04 -2.66
C ASP A 217 -3.63 -11.45 -1.19
N ILE A 218 -2.82 -12.41 -0.77
CA ILE A 218 -2.73 -12.87 0.62
C ILE A 218 -1.27 -12.88 1.06
N CYS A 219 -1.01 -12.38 2.26
CA CYS A 219 0.28 -12.46 2.91
C CYS A 219 0.13 -13.19 4.24
N VAL A 220 0.84 -14.30 4.39
CA VAL A 220 0.86 -15.13 5.60
C VAL A 220 2.17 -14.89 6.33
N ILE A 221 2.09 -14.41 7.57
CA ILE A 221 3.24 -14.07 8.39
C ILE A 221 3.26 -15.01 9.59
N THR A 222 4.29 -15.84 9.69
CA THR A 222 4.46 -16.83 10.77
C THR A 222 5.82 -16.63 11.46
N GLY A 223 6.08 -17.39 12.52
CA GLY A 223 7.39 -17.41 13.16
C GLY A 223 8.51 -17.99 12.28
N GLU A 224 8.18 -18.83 11.30
CA GLU A 224 9.15 -19.48 10.40
C GLU A 224 9.53 -18.58 9.22
N GLY A 225 8.59 -17.74 8.76
CA GLY A 225 8.80 -16.85 7.63
C GLY A 225 7.52 -16.22 7.13
N VAL A 226 7.63 -15.59 5.96
CA VAL A 226 6.53 -14.91 5.28
C VAL A 226 6.31 -15.53 3.91
N ASP A 227 5.06 -15.85 3.62
CA ASP A 227 4.59 -16.28 2.31
C ASP A 227 3.65 -15.22 1.72
N TYR A 228 4.13 -14.49 0.72
CA TYR A 228 3.35 -13.48 0.02
C TYR A 228 2.89 -13.99 -1.34
N ILE A 229 1.60 -14.29 -1.44
CA ILE A 229 0.97 -14.96 -2.57
C ILE A 229 0.22 -13.93 -3.42
N ARG A 230 0.75 -13.65 -4.61
CA ARG A 230 0.22 -12.67 -5.57
C ARG A 230 0.19 -13.25 -6.99
N PRO A 231 -0.98 -13.55 -7.58
CA PRO A 231 -2.32 -13.55 -6.98
C PRO A 231 -2.59 -14.84 -6.19
N TYR A 232 -3.34 -14.75 -5.08
CA TYR A 232 -3.92 -15.92 -4.41
C TYR A 232 -5.19 -16.40 -5.12
N GLN A 233 -6.05 -15.47 -5.54
CA GLN A 233 -7.20 -15.75 -6.40
C GLN A 233 -7.24 -14.76 -7.56
N GLU A 234 -7.28 -15.29 -8.79
CA GLU A 234 -7.48 -14.48 -9.99
C GLU A 234 -8.95 -14.05 -10.14
N SER A 235 -9.14 -12.86 -10.71
CA SER A 235 -10.44 -12.37 -11.17
C SER A 235 -11.03 -13.30 -12.23
N GLU A 236 -12.30 -13.66 -12.04
CA GLU A 236 -13.10 -14.41 -13.02
C GLU A 236 -13.34 -13.61 -14.30
N TYR A 237 -13.31 -12.27 -14.20
CA TYR A 237 -13.52 -11.36 -15.33
C TYR A 237 -12.24 -11.22 -16.16
N LYS A 238 -12.16 -11.98 -17.27
CA LYS A 238 -11.07 -11.91 -18.26
C LYS A 238 -11.52 -11.12 -19.50
N ASP A 239 -10.68 -10.21 -19.98
CA ASP A 239 -10.95 -9.42 -21.19
C ASP A 239 -10.68 -10.27 -22.45
N MET A 240 -11.71 -10.97 -22.93
CA MET A 240 -11.65 -11.69 -24.21
C MET A 240 -12.11 -10.78 -25.36
N ARG A 241 -11.17 -10.01 -25.90
CA ARG A 241 -11.46 -9.17 -27.07
C ARG A 241 -11.73 -10.03 -28.31
N GLN A 242 -12.94 -9.90 -28.87
CA GLN A 242 -13.33 -10.61 -30.10
C GLN A 242 -12.65 -10.08 -31.37
N ARG A 243 -12.20 -8.81 -31.36
CA ARG A 243 -11.59 -8.14 -32.51
C ARG A 243 -10.19 -7.65 -32.19
N LYS A 244 -9.30 -7.73 -33.18
CA LYS A 244 -7.93 -7.25 -33.11
C LYS A 244 -7.80 -5.91 -33.84
N TYR A 245 -7.59 -4.82 -33.09
CA TYR A 245 -7.37 -3.49 -33.64
C TYR A 245 -5.88 -3.22 -33.89
N LYS A 246 -5.29 -3.91 -34.88
CA LYS A 246 -3.89 -3.69 -35.29
C LYS A 246 -3.85 -3.09 -36.69
N TYR A 247 -3.38 -1.85 -36.79
CA TYR A 247 -3.18 -1.16 -38.06
C TYR A 247 -1.82 -1.50 -38.68
N LYS A 248 -1.72 -1.42 -40.01
CA LYS A 248 -0.45 -1.64 -40.72
C LYS A 248 0.47 -0.42 -40.53
N PRO A 249 1.81 -0.57 -40.56
CA PRO A 249 2.71 0.58 -40.60
C PRO A 249 2.36 1.55 -41.73
N GLY A 250 2.49 2.86 -41.49
CA GLY A 250 2.13 3.91 -42.46
C GLY A 250 0.69 4.41 -42.40
N THR A 251 -0.17 3.90 -41.50
CA THR A 251 -1.55 4.41 -41.33
C THR A 251 -1.64 5.73 -40.58
N THR A 252 -0.59 6.11 -39.84
CA THR A 252 -0.53 7.37 -39.08
C THR A 252 0.31 8.39 -39.86
N ALA A 253 -0.23 9.56 -40.14
CA ALA A 253 0.52 10.64 -40.78
C ALA A 253 1.59 11.20 -39.83
N VAL A 254 2.85 11.21 -40.28
CA VAL A 254 3.99 11.74 -39.53
C VAL A 254 4.42 13.06 -40.18
N LEU A 255 4.48 14.15 -39.41
CA LEU A 255 4.82 15.49 -39.92
C LEU A 255 6.34 15.74 -39.98
N GLY A 256 7.10 15.11 -39.10
CA GLY A 256 8.55 15.21 -39.02
C GLY A 256 9.10 14.03 -38.24
N GLU A 257 10.27 13.56 -38.66
CA GLU A 257 10.98 12.45 -38.06
C GLU A 257 12.43 12.89 -37.84
N ASN A 258 12.97 12.58 -36.65
CA ASN A 258 14.37 12.79 -36.35
C ASN A 258 14.94 11.49 -35.79
N VAL A 259 15.95 10.95 -36.47
CA VAL A 259 16.60 9.70 -36.10
C VAL A 259 18.00 10.02 -35.59
N ILE A 260 18.24 9.76 -34.30
CA ILE A 260 19.53 9.98 -33.66
C ILE A 260 20.21 8.62 -33.50
N PRO A 261 21.26 8.30 -34.29
CA PRO A 261 22.01 7.07 -34.10
C PRO A 261 22.80 7.13 -32.78
N LEU A 262 22.77 6.04 -32.01
CA LEU A 262 23.60 5.89 -30.82
C LEU A 262 24.94 5.29 -31.22
N GLU A 263 26.04 6.04 -31.08
CA GLU A 263 27.39 5.51 -31.22
C GLU A 263 27.77 4.72 -29.96
N MET A 264 27.54 3.40 -30.00
CA MET A 264 28.02 2.51 -28.94
C MET A 264 29.50 2.17 -29.21
N GLN A 265 30.42 2.76 -28.44
CA GLN A 265 31.80 2.26 -28.38
C GLN A 265 31.82 1.00 -27.52
N LEU A 266 32.22 -0.13 -28.12
CA LEU A 266 32.48 -1.36 -27.38
C LEU A 266 33.74 -1.14 -26.51
N VAL A 267 33.56 -0.79 -25.24
CA VAL A 267 34.67 -0.51 -24.32
C VAL A 267 35.31 -1.79 -23.80
N GLU A 268 34.52 -2.83 -23.54
CA GLU A 268 35.01 -4.09 -23.00
C GLU A 268 34.04 -5.24 -23.34
N GLU A 269 34.58 -6.36 -23.81
CA GLU A 269 33.85 -7.60 -24.06
C GLU A 269 34.38 -8.67 -23.10
N ILE A 270 33.59 -9.02 -22.07
CA ILE A 270 33.94 -10.08 -21.13
C ILE A 270 33.25 -11.36 -21.58
N VAL A 271 34.00 -12.25 -22.23
CA VAL A 271 33.53 -13.59 -22.58
C VAL A 271 33.69 -14.50 -21.35
N GLN A 272 32.61 -14.74 -20.62
CA GLN A 272 32.57 -15.82 -19.62
C GLN A 272 32.25 -17.14 -20.32
N GLN A 273 33.23 -18.05 -20.39
CA GLN A 273 32.95 -19.45 -20.67
C GLN A 273 32.25 -20.05 -19.45
N MET A 274 31.00 -20.47 -19.61
CA MET A 274 30.36 -21.35 -18.63
C MET A 274 30.91 -22.76 -18.81
N ASP A 275 31.64 -23.27 -17.81
CA ASP A 275 31.93 -24.69 -17.70
C ASP A 275 30.61 -25.43 -17.42
N THR A 276 30.09 -26.11 -18.43
CA THR A 276 29.04 -27.13 -18.25
C THR A 276 29.71 -28.43 -17.82
N ALA A 277 29.78 -28.65 -16.51
CA ALA A 277 30.03 -29.96 -15.91
C ALA A 277 28.69 -30.67 -15.64
#